data_AF-A0A2G6Y4G8-F1
#
_entry.id   AF-A0A2G6Y4G8-F1
#
_cell.length_a   1.000
_cell.length_b   1.000
_cell.length_c   1.000
_cell.angle_alpha   90.00
_cell.angle_beta   90.00
_cell.angle_gamma   90.00
#
_symmetry.space_group_name_H-M   'P 1'
#
loop_
_entity.id
_entity.type
_entity.pdbx_description
1 polymer ?
#
loop_
_entity_poly.entity_id
_entity_poly.type
_entity_poly.pdbx_seq_one_letter_code
_entity_poly.pdbx_strand_id
1 'polypeptide(L)'
;MPAPSKFYRVAVEGPTIDGRNIQREWLKQAAANYDPEVYGARVWVEHMRSALADSPFSAQGDVIALKAEEIKTGKLAGKMALFAQLKPLAGLLNLNKNGKKMFTSIELVPNFAESGEAYVTGLAVTDEPGSLGTEMLKFSAKGADNKLTSEFMETTLDMEAGSDTDPDSGSLAGQMVKAFSSMLESLRGITAPRHTPETTEAFAAKTLEVLGAADAAIQHQSKELAAEKAAREKLAGEFSALAKQFNELTVKLSVQDGSTTGRPEATGTEGAVLADC
;
A
#
# COMPACT_ATOMS: atom_id res chain seq x y z
N MET A 1 -0.98 -6.70 -18.14
CA MET A 1 -1.27 -7.09 -16.75
C MET A 1 -0.18 -8.04 -16.29
N PRO A 2 0.47 -7.82 -15.13
CA PRO A 2 1.53 -8.69 -14.66
C PRO A 2 1.00 -10.11 -14.39
N ALA A 3 1.88 -11.11 -14.56
CA ALA A 3 1.56 -12.50 -14.26
C ALA A 3 1.30 -12.70 -12.74
N PRO A 4 0.52 -13.72 -12.34
CA PRO A 4 0.38 -14.09 -10.94
C PRO A 4 1.74 -14.37 -10.31
N SER A 5 1.90 -14.00 -9.05
CA SER A 5 3.13 -14.23 -8.31
C SER A 5 3.32 -15.71 -7.96
N LYS A 6 4.46 -16.05 -7.34
CA LYS A 6 4.53 -17.28 -6.54
C LYS A 6 3.60 -17.17 -5.32
N PHE A 7 3.41 -18.29 -4.64
CA PHE A 7 2.78 -18.29 -3.31
C PHE A 7 3.72 -17.68 -2.28
N TYR A 8 3.25 -16.67 -1.55
CA TYR A 8 3.94 -16.08 -0.40
C TYR A 8 3.26 -16.54 0.89
N ARG A 9 4.05 -16.75 1.94
CA ARG A 9 3.50 -17.01 3.27
C ARG A 9 2.90 -15.72 3.85
N VAL A 10 1.58 -15.67 3.99
CA VAL A 10 0.85 -14.46 4.41
C VAL A 10 0.33 -14.51 5.85
N ALA A 11 0.24 -15.71 6.44
CA ALA A 11 -0.10 -15.87 7.86
C ALA A 11 0.43 -17.19 8.42
N VAL A 12 0.56 -17.27 9.73
CA VAL A 12 0.97 -18.47 10.47
C VAL A 12 0.09 -18.60 11.72
N GLU A 13 -0.27 -19.82 12.08
CA GLU A 13 -1.07 -20.09 13.27
C GLU A 13 -0.40 -19.65 14.58
N GLY A 14 -1.23 -19.27 15.54
CA GLY A 14 -0.83 -18.88 16.88
C GLY A 14 -1.04 -17.38 17.16
N PRO A 15 -0.38 -16.87 18.23
CA PRO A 15 -0.57 -15.50 18.67
C PRO A 15 0.00 -14.50 17.66
N THR A 16 -0.72 -13.42 17.44
CA THR A 16 -0.34 -12.29 16.60
C THR A 16 0.13 -11.11 17.47
N ILE A 17 0.83 -10.14 16.87
CA ILE A 17 1.35 -8.99 17.61
C ILE A 17 0.26 -8.05 18.15
N ASP A 18 -0.94 -8.12 17.58
CA ASP A 18 -2.11 -7.33 17.98
C ASP A 18 -3.01 -8.04 19.01
N GLY A 19 -2.56 -9.17 19.56
CA GLY A 19 -3.25 -9.88 20.65
C GLY A 19 -4.31 -10.90 20.21
N ARG A 20 -4.53 -11.09 18.91
CA ARG A 20 -5.39 -12.17 18.38
C ARG A 20 -4.64 -13.50 18.38
N ASN A 21 -5.37 -14.59 18.18
CA ASN A 21 -4.80 -15.93 17.99
C ASN A 21 -5.41 -16.59 16.77
N ILE A 22 -4.59 -16.85 15.75
CA ILE A 22 -5.01 -17.52 14.52
C ILE A 22 -5.04 -19.02 14.76
N GLN A 23 -6.22 -19.63 14.63
CA GLN A 23 -6.37 -21.08 14.78
C GLN A 23 -5.87 -21.83 13.54
N ARG A 24 -5.31 -23.02 13.76
CA ARG A 24 -4.91 -23.95 12.69
C ARG A 24 -6.01 -24.17 11.67
N GLU A 25 -7.21 -24.48 12.18
CA GLU A 25 -8.34 -24.88 11.36
C GLU A 25 -8.84 -23.73 10.50
N TRP A 26 -8.78 -22.50 11.01
CA TRP A 26 -9.16 -21.32 10.23
C TRP A 26 -8.29 -21.16 8.99
N LEU A 27 -6.99 -21.44 9.06
CA LEU A 27 -6.11 -21.36 7.89
C LEU A 27 -6.41 -22.47 6.88
N LYS A 28 -6.74 -23.68 7.36
CA LYS A 28 -7.12 -24.81 6.51
C LYS A 28 -8.45 -24.54 5.79
N GLN A 29 -9.47 -24.13 6.53
CA GLN A 29 -10.78 -23.76 6.00
C GLN A 29 -10.68 -22.60 5.01
N ALA A 30 -9.96 -21.54 5.38
CA ALA A 30 -9.77 -20.39 4.51
C ALA A 30 -9.11 -20.77 3.18
N ALA A 31 -8.14 -21.70 3.18
CA ALA A 31 -7.54 -22.17 1.94
C ALA A 31 -8.47 -23.09 1.13
N ALA A 32 -9.18 -24.01 1.80
CA ALA A 32 -10.06 -24.97 1.15
C ALA A 32 -11.28 -24.31 0.50
N ASN A 33 -11.81 -23.26 1.14
CA ASN A 33 -13.06 -22.62 0.74
C ASN A 33 -12.85 -21.42 -0.20
N TYR A 34 -11.62 -20.95 -0.39
CA TYR A 34 -11.38 -19.72 -1.14
C TYR A 34 -11.73 -19.86 -2.62
N ASP A 35 -12.71 -19.07 -3.05
CA ASP A 35 -13.14 -18.96 -4.43
C ASP A 35 -13.36 -17.48 -4.79
N PRO A 36 -12.52 -16.89 -5.65
CA PRO A 36 -12.67 -15.52 -6.10
C PRO A 36 -14.02 -15.21 -6.76
N GLU A 37 -14.73 -16.22 -7.29
CA GLU A 37 -16.08 -16.07 -7.86
C GLU A 37 -17.15 -15.92 -6.77
N VAL A 38 -16.98 -16.58 -5.63
CA VAL A 38 -17.86 -16.41 -4.46
C VAL A 38 -17.57 -15.08 -3.78
N TYR A 39 -16.31 -14.82 -3.45
CA TYR A 39 -15.85 -13.55 -2.92
C TYR A 39 -14.36 -13.34 -3.18
N GLY A 40 -14.04 -12.38 -4.04
CA GLY A 40 -12.66 -12.02 -4.39
C GLY A 40 -11.98 -11.13 -3.34
N ALA A 41 -10.98 -11.68 -2.64
CA ALA A 41 -10.16 -10.89 -1.73
C ALA A 41 -9.23 -9.94 -2.51
N ARG A 42 -9.43 -8.63 -2.30
CA ARG A 42 -8.57 -7.57 -2.84
C ARG A 42 -7.40 -7.30 -1.90
N VAL A 43 -6.33 -6.73 -2.45
CA VAL A 43 -5.16 -6.29 -1.70
C VAL A 43 -5.29 -4.80 -1.34
N TRP A 44 -5.25 -4.46 -0.07
CA TRP A 44 -5.43 -3.10 0.46
C TRP A 44 -4.14 -2.57 1.08
N VAL A 45 -3.99 -1.26 1.21
CA VAL A 45 -2.89 -0.66 1.98
C VAL A 45 -3.34 -0.54 3.44
N GLU A 46 -2.64 -1.20 4.37
CA GLU A 46 -2.90 -1.08 5.83
C GLU A 46 -4.36 -1.33 6.24
N HIS A 47 -5.06 -2.28 5.60
CA HIS A 47 -6.50 -2.56 5.82
C HIS A 47 -7.46 -1.40 5.50
N MET A 48 -6.95 -0.28 4.99
CA MET A 48 -7.74 0.90 4.66
C MET A 48 -8.41 0.77 3.28
N ARG A 49 -9.64 1.28 3.21
CA ARG A 49 -10.44 1.35 1.97
C ARG A 49 -10.76 2.81 1.70
N SER A 50 -10.40 3.29 0.51
CA SER A 50 -10.78 4.64 0.09
C SER A 50 -12.23 4.68 -0.40
N ALA A 51 -12.93 5.78 -0.11
CA ALA A 51 -14.19 6.10 -0.75
C ALA A 51 -14.00 6.72 -2.16
N LEU A 52 -12.79 7.18 -2.47
CA LEU A 52 -12.44 7.75 -3.78
C LEU A 52 -11.90 6.64 -4.69
N ALA A 53 -12.28 6.68 -5.96
CA ALA A 53 -11.81 5.72 -6.96
C ALA A 53 -10.29 5.83 -7.18
N ASP A 54 -9.76 7.05 -7.19
CA ASP A 54 -8.33 7.34 -7.24
C ASP A 54 -7.85 7.80 -5.87
N SER A 55 -6.95 7.04 -5.26
CA SER A 55 -6.50 7.25 -3.89
C SER A 55 -5.19 6.49 -3.60
N PRO A 56 -4.34 7.02 -2.71
CA PRO A 56 -3.24 6.26 -2.14
C PRO A 56 -3.67 4.95 -1.43
N PHE A 57 -4.95 4.83 -1.05
CA PHE A 57 -5.53 3.63 -0.43
C PHE A 57 -6.44 2.82 -1.38
N SER A 58 -6.36 3.06 -2.69
CA SER A 58 -7.01 2.20 -3.69
C SER A 58 -6.41 0.79 -3.65
N ALA A 59 -7.19 -0.20 -4.11
CA ALA A 59 -6.75 -1.59 -4.16
C ALA A 59 -5.42 -1.73 -4.93
N GLN A 60 -4.51 -2.53 -4.39
CA GLN A 60 -3.15 -2.74 -4.85
C GLN A 60 -2.96 -4.08 -5.58
N GLY A 61 -4.00 -4.88 -5.69
CA GLY A 61 -3.93 -6.22 -6.28
C GLY A 61 -5.13 -7.08 -5.93
N ASP A 62 -5.03 -8.34 -6.32
CA ASP A 62 -6.01 -9.38 -6.07
C ASP A 62 -5.33 -10.63 -5.50
N VAL A 63 -6.01 -11.33 -4.60
CA VAL A 63 -5.63 -12.68 -4.18
C VAL A 63 -6.25 -13.67 -5.17
N ILE A 64 -5.41 -14.47 -5.84
CA ILE A 64 -5.84 -15.38 -6.90
C ILE A 64 -6.08 -16.79 -6.38
N ALA A 65 -5.25 -17.24 -5.45
CA ALA A 65 -5.37 -18.57 -4.86
C ALA A 65 -4.79 -18.57 -3.45
N LEU A 66 -5.33 -19.45 -2.61
CA LEU A 66 -4.84 -19.73 -1.27
C LEU A 66 -4.46 -21.20 -1.14
N LYS A 67 -3.47 -21.48 -0.30
CA LYS A 67 -3.15 -22.85 0.14
C LYS A 67 -2.67 -22.84 1.58
N ALA A 68 -2.97 -23.90 2.32
CA ALA A 68 -2.51 -24.08 3.70
C ALA A 68 -1.54 -25.26 3.78
N GLU A 69 -0.35 -25.03 4.35
CA GLU A 69 0.69 -26.04 4.48
C GLU A 69 1.46 -25.85 5.79
N GLU A 70 1.94 -26.95 6.37
CA GLU A 70 2.84 -26.87 7.54
C GLU A 70 4.23 -26.39 7.15
N ILE A 71 4.79 -25.50 7.98
CA ILE A 71 6.16 -25.03 7.83
C ILE A 71 7.11 -26.18 8.15
N LYS A 72 7.99 -26.53 7.20
CA LYS A 72 8.89 -27.68 7.33
C LYS A 72 10.18 -27.40 8.11
N THR A 73 10.64 -26.14 8.14
CA THR A 73 11.97 -25.78 8.67
C THR A 73 11.97 -24.45 9.43
N GLY A 74 13.02 -24.22 10.22
CA GLY A 74 13.23 -22.98 10.97
C GLY A 74 12.44 -22.90 12.29
N LYS A 75 12.43 -21.71 12.90
CA LYS A 75 11.84 -21.48 14.24
C LYS A 75 10.33 -21.71 14.32
N LEU A 76 9.65 -21.72 13.18
CA LEU A 76 8.20 -21.93 13.08
C LEU A 76 7.85 -23.31 12.51
N ALA A 77 8.80 -24.25 12.45
CA ALA A 77 8.54 -25.59 11.96
C ALA A 77 7.40 -26.29 12.72
N GLY A 78 6.56 -27.03 12.00
CA GLY A 78 5.37 -27.71 12.53
C GLY A 78 4.13 -26.81 12.66
N LYS A 79 4.27 -25.48 12.49
CA LYS A 79 3.11 -24.57 12.48
C LYS A 79 2.41 -24.58 11.12
N MET A 80 1.08 -24.53 11.15
CA MET A 80 0.27 -24.30 9.94
C MET A 80 0.47 -22.87 9.43
N ALA A 81 0.67 -22.72 8.13
CA ALA A 81 0.80 -21.44 7.47
C ALA A 81 -0.14 -21.34 6.28
N LEU A 82 -0.65 -20.12 6.07
CA LEU A 82 -1.43 -19.78 4.88
C LEU A 82 -0.52 -19.10 3.87
N PHE A 83 -0.63 -19.54 2.63
CA PHE A 83 0.07 -18.97 1.50
C PHE A 83 -0.92 -18.40 0.48
N ALA A 84 -0.60 -17.24 -0.06
CA ALA A 84 -1.41 -16.58 -1.08
C ALA A 84 -0.61 -16.37 -2.37
N GLN A 85 -1.26 -16.64 -3.50
CA GLN A 85 -0.82 -16.20 -4.81
C GLN A 85 -1.50 -14.88 -5.13
N LEU A 86 -0.71 -13.88 -5.54
CA LEU A 86 -1.19 -12.51 -5.74
C LEU A 86 -1.08 -12.11 -7.21
N LYS A 87 -2.02 -11.30 -7.66
CA LYS A 87 -1.92 -10.54 -8.91
C LYS A 87 -1.73 -9.07 -8.53
N PRO A 88 -0.48 -8.58 -8.48
CA PRO A 88 -0.21 -7.21 -8.09
C PRO A 88 -0.67 -6.22 -9.16
N LEU A 89 -1.19 -5.06 -8.75
CA LEU A 89 -1.37 -3.92 -9.64
C LEU A 89 -0.10 -3.07 -9.69
N ALA A 90 -0.05 -2.12 -10.62
CA ALA A 90 1.12 -1.25 -10.82
C ALA A 90 1.52 -0.49 -9.55
N GLY A 91 0.55 -0.07 -8.73
CA GLY A 91 0.79 0.57 -7.44
C GLY A 91 1.60 -0.30 -6.49
N LEU A 92 1.23 -1.57 -6.33
CA LEU A 92 1.96 -2.51 -5.46
C LEU A 92 3.38 -2.76 -5.97
N LEU A 93 3.55 -2.90 -7.28
CA LEU A 93 4.88 -3.04 -7.86
C LEU A 93 5.75 -1.82 -7.58
N ASN A 94 5.17 -0.61 -7.60
CA ASN A 94 5.89 0.62 -7.27
C ASN A 94 6.24 0.69 -5.78
N LEU A 95 5.30 0.39 -4.88
CA LEU A 95 5.56 0.33 -3.44
C LEU A 95 6.68 -0.66 -3.13
N ASN A 96 6.62 -1.87 -3.70
CA ASN A 96 7.61 -2.91 -3.49
C ASN A 96 9.01 -2.51 -4.01
N LYS A 97 9.09 -1.89 -5.20
CA LYS A 97 10.36 -1.36 -5.74
C LYS A 97 10.98 -0.30 -4.86
N ASN A 98 10.16 0.50 -4.19
CA ASN A 98 10.60 1.54 -3.26
C ASN A 98 10.83 1.01 -1.82
N GLY A 99 10.76 -0.31 -1.61
CA GLY A 99 10.95 -0.91 -0.30
C GLY A 99 9.85 -0.60 0.71
N LYS A 100 8.63 -0.31 0.24
CA LYS A 100 7.46 0.04 1.07
C LYS A 100 6.39 -1.04 0.99
N LYS A 101 5.65 -1.22 2.08
CA LYS A 101 4.54 -2.18 2.22
C LYS A 101 4.98 -3.58 1.80
N MET A 102 6.09 -4.01 2.40
CA MET A 102 6.83 -5.20 2.00
C MET A 102 6.27 -6.50 2.59
N PHE A 103 5.37 -6.43 3.57
CA PHE A 103 4.76 -7.58 4.23
C PHE A 103 3.24 -7.58 4.04
N THR A 104 2.59 -8.61 4.58
CA THR A 104 1.16 -8.79 4.44
C THR A 104 0.48 -9.07 5.77
N SER A 105 -0.82 -8.79 5.81
CA SER A 105 -1.68 -9.11 6.94
C SER A 105 -3.05 -9.55 6.42
N ILE A 106 -3.52 -10.72 6.83
CA ILE A 106 -4.77 -11.31 6.30
C ILE A 106 -6.00 -10.71 6.98
N GLU A 107 -7.09 -10.58 6.23
CA GLU A 107 -8.43 -10.31 6.75
C GLU A 107 -9.22 -11.62 6.73
N LEU A 108 -9.38 -12.23 7.90
CA LEU A 108 -10.03 -13.53 8.05
C LEU A 108 -11.33 -13.38 8.85
N VAL A 109 -12.39 -13.98 8.32
CA VAL A 109 -13.71 -14.05 8.95
C VAL A 109 -13.97 -15.51 9.35
N PRO A 110 -14.07 -15.86 10.65
CA PRO A 110 -14.21 -17.25 11.10
C PRO A 110 -15.51 -17.94 10.72
N ASN A 111 -16.59 -17.18 10.48
CA ASN A 111 -17.89 -17.69 10.07
C ASN A 111 -18.39 -16.88 8.88
N PHE A 112 -17.78 -17.11 7.72
CA PHE A 112 -18.11 -16.33 6.53
C PHE A 112 -19.44 -16.78 5.94
N ALA A 113 -20.31 -15.82 5.62
CA ALA A 113 -21.64 -16.07 5.05
C ALA A 113 -22.46 -17.12 5.83
N GLU A 114 -22.31 -17.16 7.16
CA GLU A 114 -22.97 -18.13 8.06
C GLU A 114 -22.67 -19.61 7.75
N SER A 115 -21.57 -19.90 7.04
CA SER A 115 -21.16 -21.28 6.68
C SER A 115 -20.64 -22.11 7.85
N GLY A 116 -20.28 -21.48 8.97
CA GLY A 116 -19.55 -22.10 10.07
C GLY A 116 -18.04 -22.26 9.81
N GLU A 117 -17.53 -21.80 8.67
CA GLU A 117 -16.14 -21.97 8.26
C GLU A 117 -15.43 -20.65 7.98
N ALA A 118 -14.11 -20.65 8.21
CA ALA A 118 -13.30 -19.47 8.01
C ALA A 118 -13.06 -19.16 6.53
N TYR A 119 -13.00 -17.88 6.20
CA TYR A 119 -12.73 -17.38 4.85
C TYR A 119 -11.84 -16.13 4.90
N VAL A 120 -11.05 -15.91 3.85
CA VAL A 120 -10.23 -14.70 3.69
C VAL A 120 -10.96 -13.70 2.81
N THR A 121 -11.33 -12.56 3.38
CA THR A 121 -12.08 -11.49 2.71
C THR A 121 -11.18 -10.35 2.18
N GLY A 122 -9.88 -10.43 2.44
CA GLY A 122 -8.95 -9.38 2.05
C GLY A 122 -7.53 -9.69 2.49
N LEU A 123 -6.60 -8.93 1.92
CA LEU A 123 -5.20 -8.96 2.29
C LEU A 123 -4.70 -7.52 2.37
N ALA A 124 -4.06 -7.13 3.45
CA ALA A 124 -3.34 -5.86 3.50
C ALA A 124 -1.88 -6.05 3.11
N VAL A 125 -1.31 -5.07 2.42
CA VAL A 125 0.13 -4.84 2.37
C VAL A 125 0.50 -3.81 3.43
N THR A 126 1.53 -4.12 4.20
CA THR A 126 1.93 -3.39 5.39
C THR A 126 3.43 -3.51 5.63
N ASP A 127 4.00 -2.59 6.41
CA ASP A 127 5.37 -2.71 6.93
C ASP A 127 5.39 -3.31 8.34
N GLU A 128 4.21 -3.48 8.97
CA GLU A 128 4.03 -3.96 10.34
C GLU A 128 3.05 -5.17 10.35
N PRO A 129 3.49 -6.36 9.88
CA PRO A 129 2.61 -7.51 9.77
C PRO A 129 2.12 -8.01 11.13
N GLY A 130 0.82 -8.31 11.23
CA GLY A 130 0.19 -8.88 12.42
C GLY A 130 0.67 -10.31 12.75
N SER A 131 0.89 -11.10 11.70
CA SER A 131 1.27 -12.52 11.82
C SER A 131 2.79 -12.70 11.93
N LEU A 132 3.20 -13.70 12.70
CA LEU A 132 4.61 -14.08 12.79
C LEU A 132 5.07 -14.76 11.51
N GLY A 133 6.27 -14.42 11.06
CA GLY A 133 6.95 -15.12 9.98
C GLY A 133 6.35 -14.91 8.59
N THR A 134 5.54 -13.87 8.36
CA THR A 134 5.12 -13.50 7.00
C THR A 134 6.32 -13.29 6.08
N GLU A 135 6.22 -13.78 4.86
CA GLU A 135 7.29 -13.62 3.88
C GLU A 135 7.28 -12.20 3.30
N MET A 136 8.47 -11.63 3.09
CA MET A 136 8.62 -10.37 2.38
C MET A 136 8.20 -10.52 0.92
N LEU A 137 7.31 -9.65 0.47
CA LEU A 137 6.89 -9.56 -0.92
C LEU A 137 8.08 -9.12 -1.79
N LYS A 138 8.30 -9.83 -2.89
CA LYS A 138 9.29 -9.47 -3.90
C LYS A 138 8.79 -9.89 -5.27
N PHE A 139 8.34 -8.94 -6.06
CA PHE A 139 7.80 -9.21 -7.38
C PHE A 139 8.90 -9.08 -8.43
N SER A 140 9.28 -10.19 -9.07
CA SER A 140 10.19 -10.18 -10.21
C SER A 140 9.41 -10.15 -11.53
N ALA A 141 9.86 -9.33 -12.48
CA ALA A 141 9.31 -9.32 -13.84
C ALA A 141 9.73 -10.55 -14.67
N LYS A 142 10.67 -11.36 -14.15
CA LYS A 142 11.21 -12.55 -14.81
C LYS A 142 10.71 -13.78 -14.07
N GLY A 143 10.05 -14.67 -14.80
CA GLY A 143 9.59 -15.97 -14.31
C GLY A 143 10.75 -16.83 -13.81
N ALA A 144 10.41 -17.89 -13.08
CA ALA A 144 11.34 -18.73 -12.31
C ALA A 144 12.41 -19.48 -13.14
N ASP A 145 12.43 -19.37 -14.47
CA ASP A 145 13.25 -20.21 -15.35
C ASP A 145 14.47 -19.53 -15.98
N ASN A 146 14.74 -18.24 -15.72
CA ASN A 146 15.96 -17.62 -16.26
C ASN A 146 17.15 -17.84 -15.32
N LYS A 147 17.81 -18.99 -15.46
CA LYS A 147 19.23 -19.12 -15.12
C LYS A 147 20.01 -18.12 -15.97
N LEU A 148 20.26 -16.93 -15.42
CA LEU A 148 21.22 -15.99 -16.00
C LEU A 148 22.62 -16.50 -15.64
N THR A 149 23.17 -17.39 -16.45
CA THR A 149 24.62 -17.52 -16.55
C THR A 149 25.09 -16.40 -17.48
N SER A 150 25.65 -15.33 -16.92
CA SER A 150 26.56 -14.48 -17.69
C SER A 150 27.92 -15.16 -17.72
N GLU A 151 28.55 -15.26 -18.87
CA GLU A 151 29.98 -15.57 -18.94
C GLU A 151 30.75 -14.50 -18.15
N PHE A 152 31.75 -14.93 -17.38
CA PHE A 152 32.62 -14.02 -16.65
C PHE A 152 33.38 -13.16 -17.67
N MET A 153 32.98 -11.89 -17.81
CA MET A 153 33.84 -10.90 -18.45
C MET A 153 34.83 -10.40 -17.40
N GLU A 154 36.06 -10.88 -17.49
CA GLU A 154 37.19 -10.34 -16.76
C GLU A 154 37.39 -8.88 -17.19
N THR A 155 37.08 -7.95 -16.29
CA THR A 155 37.37 -6.53 -16.46
C THR A 155 38.62 -6.24 -15.67
N THR A 156 39.75 -6.11 -16.36
CA THR A 156 41.00 -5.62 -15.78
C THR A 156 40.83 -4.13 -15.48
N LEU A 157 40.76 -3.77 -14.21
CA LEU A 157 40.84 -2.39 -13.76
C LEU A 157 42.34 -2.07 -13.59
N ASP A 158 42.95 -1.48 -14.61
CA ASP A 158 44.29 -0.91 -14.48
C ASP A 158 44.19 0.34 -13.60
N MET A 159 44.41 0.15 -12.31
CA MET A 159 44.69 1.25 -11.39
C MET A 159 46.16 1.63 -11.54
N GLU A 160 46.46 2.51 -12.49
CA GLU A 160 47.74 3.22 -12.47
C GLU A 160 47.78 4.11 -11.24
N ALA A 161 48.51 3.65 -10.22
CA ALA A 161 48.96 4.47 -9.10
C ALA A 161 50.06 5.42 -9.61
N GLY A 162 49.66 6.43 -10.38
CA GLY A 162 50.51 7.54 -10.77
C GLY A 162 50.56 8.59 -9.67
N SER A 163 51.59 8.53 -8.83
CA SER A 163 52.08 9.70 -8.10
C SER A 163 52.68 10.67 -9.11
N ASP A 164 52.05 11.82 -9.32
CA ASP A 164 52.70 13.12 -9.21
C ASP A 164 51.72 14.27 -9.47
N THR A 165 52.01 15.36 -8.78
CA THR A 165 51.28 16.60 -8.55
C THR A 165 50.92 17.40 -9.80
N ASP A 166 49.66 17.85 -9.89
CA ASP A 166 49.30 19.22 -10.31
C ASP A 166 47.89 19.62 -9.80
N PRO A 167 47.65 20.87 -9.35
CA PRO A 167 46.44 21.28 -8.66
C PRO A 167 45.47 21.97 -9.63
N ASP A 168 44.64 21.19 -10.32
CA ASP A 168 43.38 21.72 -10.83
C ASP A 168 42.31 20.62 -10.79
N SER A 169 41.76 20.45 -9.59
CA SER A 169 40.77 19.43 -9.25
C SER A 169 39.46 19.72 -9.98
N GLY A 170 39.31 19.12 -11.17
CA GLY A 170 38.01 18.86 -11.76
C GLY A 170 37.19 18.01 -10.79
N SER A 171 36.26 18.69 -10.09
CA SER A 171 35.28 18.17 -9.13
C SER A 171 34.86 16.71 -9.36
N LEU A 172 34.61 15.96 -8.27
CA LEU A 172 33.95 14.65 -8.29
C LEU A 172 32.74 14.60 -9.26
N ALA A 173 32.04 15.73 -9.43
CA ALA A 173 30.95 15.87 -10.39
C ALA A 173 31.41 15.70 -11.85
N GLY A 174 32.57 16.24 -12.24
CA GLY A 174 33.16 16.06 -13.57
C GLY A 174 33.61 14.61 -13.84
N GLN A 175 34.07 13.91 -12.80
CA GLN A 175 34.41 12.49 -12.89
C GLN A 175 33.15 11.61 -12.98
N MET A 176 32.09 11.94 -12.23
CA MET A 176 30.79 11.27 -12.34
C MET A 176 30.10 11.55 -13.67
N VAL A 177 30.22 12.76 -14.22
CA VAL A 177 29.73 13.08 -15.57
C VAL A 177 30.50 12.30 -16.62
N LYS A 178 31.83 12.16 -16.50
CA LYS A 178 32.63 11.31 -17.39
C LYS A 178 32.26 9.83 -17.31
N ALA A 179 32.03 9.32 -16.10
CA ALA A 179 31.61 7.94 -15.86
C ALA A 179 30.17 7.68 -16.36
N PHE A 180 29.29 8.67 -16.23
CA PHE A 180 27.93 8.59 -16.76
C PHE A 180 27.93 8.68 -18.28
N SER A 181 28.76 9.56 -18.88
CA SER A 181 28.90 9.64 -20.33
C SER A 181 29.50 8.37 -20.92
N SER A 182 30.51 7.76 -20.29
CA SER A 182 31.09 6.51 -20.77
C SER A 182 30.13 5.33 -20.62
N MET A 183 29.30 5.31 -19.57
CA MET A 183 28.21 4.33 -19.41
C MET A 183 27.12 4.52 -20.48
N LEU A 184 26.80 5.76 -20.84
CA LEU A 184 25.83 6.08 -21.89
C LEU A 184 26.37 5.73 -23.29
N GLU A 185 27.67 5.94 -23.52
CA GLU A 185 28.39 5.52 -24.74
C GLU A 185 28.39 3.98 -24.86
N SER A 186 28.63 3.29 -23.74
CA SER A 186 28.62 1.82 -23.68
C SER A 186 27.22 1.23 -23.88
N LEU A 187 26.17 1.94 -23.43
CA LEU A 187 24.77 1.61 -23.73
C LEU A 187 24.38 1.88 -25.19
N ARG A 188 24.99 2.88 -25.85
CA ARG A 188 24.81 3.13 -27.29
C ARG A 188 25.45 2.03 -28.15
N GLY A 189 26.52 1.38 -27.67
CA GLY A 189 27.14 0.24 -28.33
C GLY A 189 26.31 -1.04 -28.35
N ILE A 190 25.30 -1.17 -27.48
CA ILE A 190 24.43 -2.36 -27.37
C ILE A 190 23.26 -2.31 -28.37
N THR A 191 23.01 -1.15 -29.00
CA THR A 191 22.00 -1.00 -30.05
C THR A 191 22.58 -0.31 -31.29
N ALA A 192 23.43 -1.01 -32.04
CA ALA A 192 23.68 -0.64 -33.42
C ALA A 192 22.55 -1.19 -34.31
N PRO A 193 21.81 -0.29 -34.99
CA PRO A 193 21.78 -0.40 -36.44
C PRO A 193 22.32 0.87 -37.10
N ARG A 194 22.91 0.67 -38.28
CA ARG A 194 23.55 1.61 -39.23
C ARG A 194 23.13 3.09 -39.16
N HIS A 195 24.16 3.93 -39.36
CA HIS A 195 24.15 5.33 -39.83
C HIS A 195 22.87 5.83 -40.51
N THR A 196 22.31 6.94 -39.98
CA THR A 196 21.83 8.10 -40.75
C THR A 196 21.97 9.37 -39.89
N PRO A 197 22.33 10.53 -40.46
CA PRO A 197 22.47 11.78 -39.70
C PRO A 197 21.12 12.49 -39.61
N GLU A 198 20.44 12.42 -38.47
CA GLU A 198 19.33 13.33 -38.15
C GLU A 198 19.56 14.02 -36.80
N THR A 199 20.07 15.25 -36.94
CA THR A 199 19.81 16.47 -36.14
C THR A 199 19.69 16.35 -34.62
N THR A 200 20.74 16.87 -33.97
CA THR A 200 20.84 17.31 -32.57
C THR A 200 19.65 18.15 -32.05
N GLU A 201 18.87 18.76 -32.93
CA GLU A 201 17.68 19.55 -32.60
C GLU A 201 16.52 18.73 -32.04
N ALA A 202 16.34 17.48 -32.49
CA ALA A 202 15.26 16.59 -32.00
C ALA A 202 15.47 16.15 -30.54
N PHE A 203 16.74 16.02 -30.12
CA PHE A 203 17.09 15.71 -28.74
C PHE A 203 16.92 16.94 -27.83
N ALA A 204 17.30 18.13 -28.30
CA ALA A 204 17.08 19.38 -27.57
C ALA A 204 15.59 19.68 -27.36
N ALA A 205 14.77 19.50 -28.39
CA ALA A 205 13.31 19.67 -28.31
C ALA A 205 12.69 18.71 -27.28
N LYS A 206 13.10 17.44 -27.30
CA LYS A 206 12.60 16.42 -26.36
C LYS A 206 13.06 16.66 -24.92
N THR A 207 14.23 17.25 -24.73
CA THR A 207 14.74 17.63 -23.40
C THR A 207 13.97 18.82 -22.84
N LEU A 208 13.65 19.81 -23.68
CA LEU A 208 12.84 20.97 -23.29
C LEU A 208 11.38 20.57 -22.97
N GLU A 209 10.82 19.62 -23.71
CA GLU A 209 9.49 19.05 -23.45
C GLU A 209 9.42 18.31 -22.10
N VAL A 210 10.44 17.51 -21.77
CA VAL A 210 10.53 16.82 -20.47
C VAL A 210 10.70 17.80 -19.31
N LEU A 211 11.47 18.88 -19.50
CA LEU A 211 11.61 19.94 -18.49
C LEU A 211 10.30 20.71 -18.28
N GLY A 212 9.61 21.08 -19.36
CA GLY A 212 8.30 21.74 -19.28
C GLY A 212 7.23 20.87 -18.64
N ALA A 213 7.25 19.56 -18.90
CA ALA A 213 6.36 18.59 -18.25
C ALA A 213 6.66 18.44 -16.74
N ALA A 214 7.94 18.52 -16.34
CA ALA A 214 8.33 18.51 -14.94
C ALA A 214 7.87 19.78 -14.19
N ASP A 215 8.01 20.96 -14.80
CA ASP A 215 7.52 22.22 -14.22
C ASP A 215 5.99 22.23 -14.08
N ALA A 216 5.26 21.70 -15.08
CA ALA A 216 3.82 21.55 -14.99
C ALA A 216 3.39 20.59 -13.87
N ALA A 217 4.12 19.49 -13.68
CA ALA A 217 3.85 18.52 -12.61
C ALA A 217 4.13 19.11 -11.20
N ILE A 218 5.19 19.90 -11.05
CA ILE A 218 5.53 20.57 -9.79
C ILE A 218 4.48 21.64 -9.42
N GLN A 219 4.00 22.42 -10.41
CA GLN A 219 2.94 23.41 -10.20
C GLN A 219 1.58 22.76 -9.90
N HIS A 220 1.30 21.59 -10.47
CA HIS A 220 0.08 20.85 -10.16
C HIS A 220 0.10 20.34 -8.70
N GLN A 221 1.20 19.71 -8.30
CA GLN A 221 1.37 19.20 -6.93
C GLN A 221 1.35 20.31 -5.88
N SER A 222 1.93 21.49 -6.16
CA SER A 222 1.90 22.62 -5.23
C SER A 222 0.49 23.16 -5.02
N LYS A 223 -0.34 23.19 -6.08
CA LYS A 223 -1.74 23.63 -6.02
C LYS A 223 -2.64 22.63 -5.29
N GLU A 224 -2.45 21.33 -5.52
CA GLU A 224 -3.16 20.28 -4.78
C GLU A 224 -2.80 20.27 -3.30
N LEU A 225 -1.51 20.43 -2.97
CA LEU A 225 -1.07 20.50 -1.58
C LEU A 225 -1.61 21.75 -0.86
N ALA A 226 -1.71 22.88 -1.55
CA ALA A 226 -2.33 24.09 -1.00
C ALA A 226 -3.83 23.91 -0.77
N ALA A 227 -4.54 23.26 -1.69
CA ALA A 227 -5.97 22.95 -1.54
C ALA A 227 -6.22 21.97 -0.38
N GLU A 228 -5.40 20.94 -0.25
CA GLU A 228 -5.46 19.95 0.84
C GLU A 228 -5.17 20.60 2.21
N LYS A 229 -4.19 21.51 2.27
CA LYS A 229 -3.89 22.26 3.49
C LYS A 229 -5.06 23.17 3.90
N ALA A 230 -5.66 23.87 2.96
CA ALA A 230 -6.84 24.71 3.21
C ALA A 230 -8.05 23.87 3.67
N ALA A 231 -8.25 22.69 3.09
CA ALA A 231 -9.30 21.76 3.51
C ALA A 231 -9.07 21.25 4.94
N ARG A 232 -7.82 20.94 5.32
CA ARG A 232 -7.47 20.53 6.69
C ARG A 232 -7.65 21.63 7.72
N GLU A 233 -7.25 22.86 7.39
CA GLU A 233 -7.47 24.02 8.27
C GLU A 233 -8.96 24.29 8.48
N LYS A 234 -9.77 24.18 7.42
CA LYS A 234 -11.23 24.27 7.53
C LYS A 234 -11.82 23.16 8.42
N LEU A 235 -11.42 21.91 8.18
CA LEU A 235 -11.92 20.76 8.95
C LEU A 235 -11.52 20.86 10.43
N ALA A 236 -10.30 21.32 10.73
CA ALA A 236 -9.86 21.56 12.10
C ALA A 236 -10.71 22.63 12.80
N GLY A 237 -11.08 23.69 12.06
CA GLY A 237 -12.01 24.72 12.55
C GLY A 237 -13.40 24.17 12.84
N GLU A 238 -13.98 23.40 11.92
CA GLU A 238 -15.29 22.76 12.09
C GLU A 238 -15.29 21.77 13.26
N PHE A 239 -14.23 20.98 13.41
CA PHE A 239 -14.07 20.06 14.54
C PHE A 239 -14.00 20.80 15.88
N SER A 240 -13.27 21.91 15.95
CA SER A 240 -13.21 22.75 17.16
C SER A 240 -14.57 23.35 17.52
N ALA A 241 -15.33 23.81 16.51
CA ALA A 241 -16.68 24.32 16.71
C ALA A 241 -17.64 23.22 17.20
N LEU A 242 -17.56 22.02 16.61
CA LEU A 242 -18.37 20.88 17.01
C LEU A 242 -18.05 20.42 18.43
N ALA A 243 -16.77 20.39 18.81
CA ALA A 243 -16.35 20.05 20.17
C ALA A 243 -16.90 21.05 21.20
N LYS A 244 -16.95 22.35 20.87
CA LYS A 244 -17.58 23.37 21.73
C LYS A 244 -19.08 23.13 21.88
N GLN A 245 -19.79 22.92 20.77
CA GLN A 245 -21.23 22.63 20.79
C GLN A 245 -21.56 21.36 21.58
N PHE A 246 -20.73 20.32 21.46
CA PHE A 246 -20.88 19.08 22.21
C PHE A 246 -20.70 19.31 23.72
N ASN A 247 -19.68 20.07 24.12
CA ASN A 247 -19.47 20.41 25.53
C ASN A 247 -20.62 21.26 26.08
N GLU A 248 -21.10 22.26 25.33
CA GLU A 248 -22.27 23.06 25.71
C GLU A 248 -23.53 22.22 25.86
N LEU A 249 -23.76 21.28 24.94
CA LEU A 249 -24.89 20.34 25.03
C LEU A 249 -24.76 19.41 26.24
N THR A 250 -23.55 18.91 26.50
CA THR A 250 -23.26 18.07 27.67
C THR A 250 -23.57 18.82 28.97
N VAL A 251 -23.17 20.09 29.06
CA VAL A 251 -23.49 20.96 30.21
C VAL A 251 -24.99 21.23 30.32
N LYS A 252 -25.69 21.47 29.21
CA LYS A 252 -27.15 21.67 29.22
C LYS A 252 -27.89 20.42 29.70
N LEU A 253 -27.51 19.25 29.21
CA LEU A 253 -28.13 17.98 29.59
C LEU A 253 -27.82 17.61 31.04
N SER A 254 -26.63 17.91 31.56
CA SER A 254 -26.29 17.60 32.95
C SER A 254 -27.09 18.40 33.98
N VAL A 255 -27.66 19.54 33.60
CA VAL A 255 -28.54 20.36 34.46
C VAL A 255 -30.02 20.19 34.15
N GLN A 256 -30.39 19.47 33.08
CA GLN A 256 -31.77 19.32 32.63
C GLN A 256 -32.61 18.43 33.57
N ASP A 257 -32.01 17.41 34.19
CA ASP A 257 -32.67 16.56 35.19
C ASP A 257 -32.64 17.14 36.62
N GLY A 258 -31.90 18.23 36.83
CA GLY A 258 -31.79 18.94 38.12
C GLY A 258 -32.85 20.02 38.36
N SER A 259 -33.81 20.18 37.44
CA SER A 259 -34.86 21.20 37.56
C SER A 259 -35.92 20.78 38.59
N THR A 260 -36.12 21.62 39.61
CA THR A 260 -37.16 21.45 40.64
C THR A 260 -38.54 21.94 40.21
N THR A 261 -38.67 22.50 39.00
CA THR A 261 -39.96 22.79 38.39
C THR A 261 -40.41 21.55 37.62
N GLY A 262 -41.41 20.88 38.16
CA GLY A 262 -41.98 19.67 37.58
C GLY A 262 -42.39 19.86 36.11
N ARG A 263 -42.41 18.74 35.38
CA ARG A 263 -43.02 18.63 34.04
C ARG A 263 -44.32 19.46 34.03
N PRO A 264 -44.54 20.36 33.06
CA PRO A 264 -45.82 21.04 32.92
C PRO A 264 -46.91 19.97 32.92
N GLU A 265 -47.89 20.08 33.83
CA GLU A 265 -49.00 19.15 33.85
C GLU A 265 -49.60 19.10 32.45
N ALA A 266 -49.79 17.88 31.95
CA ALA A 266 -50.57 17.68 30.75
C ALA A 266 -51.99 18.13 31.08
N THR A 267 -52.34 19.36 30.71
CA THR A 267 -53.73 19.78 30.62
C THR A 267 -54.34 19.02 29.45
N GLY A 268 -54.69 17.76 29.72
CA GLY A 268 -55.69 17.07 28.95
C GLY A 268 -56.91 17.97 29.01
N THR A 269 -57.18 18.67 27.91
CA THR A 269 -58.38 19.48 27.76
C THR A 269 -59.54 18.62 28.23
N GLU A 270 -60.28 19.09 29.23
CA GLU A 270 -61.52 18.51 29.71
C GLU A 270 -62.48 18.43 28.52
N GLY A 271 -62.39 17.33 27.77
CA GLY A 271 -63.48 16.87 26.94
C GLY A 271 -64.58 16.48 27.91
N ALA A 272 -65.53 17.40 28.10
CA ALA A 272 -66.77 17.10 28.80
C ALA A 272 -67.34 15.79 28.23
N VAL A 273 -67.29 14.74 29.05
CA VAL A 273 -68.07 13.53 28.79
C VAL A 273 -69.52 13.93 29.00
N LEU A 274 -70.19 14.35 27.93
CA LEU A 274 -71.63 14.36 27.86
C LEU A 274 -72.07 12.90 27.70
N ALA A 275 -72.15 12.20 28.82
CA ALA A 275 -73.06 11.07 28.95
C ALA A 275 -74.31 11.60 29.62
N ASP A 276 -75.39 11.74 28.85
CA ASP A 276 -76.73 11.55 29.39
C ASP A 276 -77.68 11.13 28.25
N CYS A 277 -78.27 9.97 28.46
CA CYS A 277 -79.49 9.40 27.86
C CYS A 277 -79.52 9.12 26.35
#